data_AF-A0A959D0R9-F1
#
_entry.id   AF-A0A959D0R9-F1
#
_cell.length_a   1.000
_cell.length_b   1.000
_cell.length_c   1.000
_cell.angle_alpha   90.00
_cell.angle_beta   90.00
_cell.angle_gamma   90.00
#
_symmetry.space_group_name_H-M   'P 1'
#
loop_
_entity.id
_entity.type
_entity.pdbx_description
1 polymer ?
#
loop_
_entity_poly.entity_id
_entity_poly.type
_entity_poly.pdbx_seq_one_letter_code
_entity_poly.pdbx_strand_id
1 'polypeptide(L)'
;KAIVFTGALSESRNAHAEKVRVVGANFVDAVSGNTDYLVVGKDPGATKLKAAEEKGVKKITEKTWLKMLNEAYRRTLQNKKIVFTGKLDAPRAELEKTARKLGALPTGSISGKTDFLVVGANPGKVKLDAAKEYSVKIIREKLWKEIVDTL
;
A
#
# COMPACT_ATOMS: atom_id res chain seq x y z
N LYS A 1 7.45 7.74 -6.93
CA LYS A 1 7.71 8.53 -5.72
C LYS A 1 8.48 7.67 -4.73
N ALA A 2 9.65 8.11 -4.27
CA ALA A 2 10.48 7.41 -3.30
C ALA A 2 10.28 7.99 -1.89
N ILE A 3 10.08 7.11 -0.91
CA ILE A 3 9.66 7.48 0.44
C ILE A 3 10.60 6.83 1.45
N VAL A 4 11.18 7.66 2.31
CA VAL A 4 12.04 7.25 3.42
C VAL A 4 11.31 7.50 4.73
N PHE A 5 11.50 6.59 5.68
CA PHE A 5 10.95 6.68 7.03
C PHE A 5 12.09 6.82 8.05
N THR A 6 11.93 7.71 9.03
CA THR A 6 12.88 7.93 10.12
C THR A 6 12.18 8.10 11.47
N GLY A 7 12.82 7.65 12.55
CA GLY A 7 12.28 7.67 13.91
C GLY A 7 11.45 6.43 14.28
N ALA A 8 10.91 6.45 15.49
CA ALA A 8 9.90 5.53 16.00
C ALA A 8 8.53 5.90 15.42
N LEU A 9 7.99 5.02 14.60
CA LEU A 9 6.69 5.14 13.95
C LEU A 9 5.66 4.25 14.64
N SER A 10 4.37 4.51 14.40
CA SER A 10 3.28 3.72 14.97
C SER A 10 3.27 2.27 14.49
N GLU A 11 3.79 2.01 13.28
CA GLU A 11 3.85 0.68 12.67
C GLU A 11 5.25 0.30 12.23
N SER A 12 5.44 -1.01 11.99
CA SER A 12 6.70 -1.54 11.48
C SER A 12 7.05 -0.98 10.09
N ARG A 13 8.35 -0.98 9.76
CA ARG A 13 8.83 -0.60 8.42
C ARG A 13 8.24 -1.48 7.32
N ASN A 14 8.07 -2.78 7.59
CA ASN A 14 7.48 -3.71 6.63
C ASN A 14 6.01 -3.36 6.31
N ALA A 15 5.23 -2.99 7.34
CA ALA A 15 3.83 -2.56 7.14
C ALA A 15 3.76 -1.30 6.26
N HIS A 16 4.62 -0.31 6.54
CA HIS A 16 4.74 0.88 5.69
C HIS A 16 5.17 0.53 4.26
N ALA A 17 6.11 -0.40 4.08
CA ALA A 17 6.55 -0.82 2.75
C ALA A 17 5.42 -1.48 1.95
N GLU A 18 4.58 -2.31 2.59
CA GLU A 18 3.38 -2.88 1.94
C GLU A 18 2.42 -1.77 1.50
N LYS A 19 2.14 -0.80 2.37
CA LYS A 19 1.27 0.37 2.09
C LYS A 19 1.76 1.18 0.89
N VAL A 20 3.06 1.47 0.86
CA VAL A 20 3.74 2.21 -0.20
C VAL A 20 3.69 1.48 -1.55
N ARG A 21 3.85 0.15 -1.55
CA ARG A 21 3.80 -0.67 -2.78
C ARG A 21 2.42 -0.68 -3.44
N VAL A 22 1.35 -0.70 -2.65
CA VAL A 22 -0.03 -0.67 -3.16
C VAL A 22 -0.24 0.55 -4.07
N VAL A 23 0.14 1.74 -3.58
CA VAL A 23 0.02 3.00 -4.33
C VAL A 23 1.08 3.18 -5.43
N GLY A 24 1.95 2.18 -5.64
CA GLY A 24 2.99 2.20 -6.68
C GLY A 24 4.15 3.14 -6.36
N ALA A 25 4.33 3.51 -5.10
CA ALA A 25 5.50 4.24 -4.64
C ALA A 25 6.63 3.25 -4.23
N ASN A 26 7.84 3.78 -4.12
CA ASN A 26 9.03 3.02 -3.76
C ASN A 26 9.42 3.34 -2.32
N PHE A 27 9.51 2.30 -1.49
CA PHE A 27 10.06 2.40 -0.13
C PHE A 27 11.58 2.25 -0.20
N VAL A 28 12.31 3.18 0.40
CA VAL A 28 13.78 3.18 0.46
C VAL A 28 14.26 3.43 1.88
N ASP A 29 15.30 2.72 2.31
CA ASP A 29 15.83 2.82 3.68
C ASP A 29 16.74 4.04 3.91
N ALA A 30 17.29 4.60 2.82
CA ALA A 30 18.27 5.67 2.84
C ALA A 30 17.81 6.87 2.01
N VAL A 31 18.15 8.06 2.49
CA VAL A 31 17.87 9.33 1.79
C VAL A 31 18.86 9.49 0.64
N SER A 32 18.34 9.50 -0.58
CA SER A 32 19.07 9.75 -1.83
C SER A 32 18.54 10.99 -2.54
N GLY A 33 19.24 11.47 -3.58
CA GLY A 33 18.77 12.60 -4.40
C GLY A 33 17.45 12.33 -5.13
N ASN A 34 17.04 11.06 -5.23
CA ASN A 34 15.77 10.66 -5.84
C ASN A 34 14.64 10.52 -4.81
N THR A 35 14.85 10.90 -3.55
CA THR A 35 13.85 10.77 -2.48
C THR A 35 12.85 11.94 -2.54
N ASP A 36 11.56 11.64 -2.72
CA ASP A 36 10.52 12.66 -2.74
C ASP A 36 10.15 13.13 -1.32
N TYR A 37 10.01 12.18 -0.37
CA TYR A 37 9.53 12.49 0.99
C TYR A 37 10.33 11.75 2.06
N LEU A 38 10.63 12.48 3.15
CA LEU A 38 11.09 11.91 4.42
C LEU A 38 9.96 11.99 5.44
N VAL A 39 9.41 10.84 5.82
CA VAL A 39 8.41 10.72 6.88
C VAL A 39 9.11 10.65 8.23
N VAL A 40 8.82 11.64 9.08
CA VAL A 40 9.46 11.83 10.38
C VAL A 40 8.52 11.38 11.50
N GLY A 41 8.93 10.36 12.24
CA GLY A 41 8.29 9.85 13.46
C GLY A 41 8.87 10.45 14.74
N LYS A 42 8.58 9.84 15.89
CA LYS A 42 9.15 10.24 17.20
C LYS A 42 10.65 9.93 17.22
N ASP A 43 11.45 10.79 17.83
CA ASP A 43 12.92 10.65 17.94
C ASP A 43 13.63 10.30 16.62
N PRO A 44 13.53 11.17 15.61
CA PRO A 44 14.13 10.92 14.30
C PRO A 44 15.66 10.92 14.35
N GLY A 45 16.27 9.97 13.66
CA GLY A 45 17.74 9.86 13.62
C GLY A 45 18.40 11.07 12.97
N ALA A 46 19.39 11.66 13.64
CA ALA A 46 20.08 12.90 13.23
C ALA A 46 20.71 12.82 11.84
N THR A 47 21.28 11.67 11.46
CA THR A 47 21.93 11.47 10.15
C THR A 47 20.94 11.59 8.99
N LYS A 48 19.71 11.08 9.15
CA LYS A 48 18.69 11.11 8.09
C LYS A 48 18.08 12.49 7.93
N LEU A 49 17.98 13.27 9.01
CA LEU A 49 17.50 14.64 8.97
C LEU A 49 18.48 15.55 8.22
N LYS A 50 19.76 15.46 8.57
CA LYS A 50 20.83 16.22 7.89
C LYS A 50 20.91 15.87 6.40
N ALA A 51 20.93 14.57 6.08
CA ALA A 51 20.96 14.12 4.69
C ALA A 51 19.74 14.58 3.86
N ALA A 52 18.57 14.73 4.50
CA ALA A 52 17.39 15.27 3.83
C ALA A 52 17.47 16.78 3.62
N GLU A 53 18.04 17.52 4.57
CA GLU A 53 18.28 18.97 4.42
C GLU A 53 19.30 19.25 3.32
N GLU A 54 20.42 18.54 3.31
CA GLU A 54 21.47 18.66 2.29
C GLU A 54 20.95 18.37 0.87
N LYS A 55 20.04 17.39 0.75
CA LYS A 55 19.51 16.94 -0.55
C LYS A 55 18.18 17.59 -0.91
N GLY A 56 17.69 18.55 -0.12
CA GLY A 56 16.43 19.26 -0.38
C GLY A 56 15.17 18.38 -0.35
N VAL A 57 15.20 17.28 0.40
CA VAL A 57 14.09 16.32 0.48
C VAL A 57 12.95 16.88 1.36
N LYS A 58 11.71 16.73 0.91
CA LYS A 58 10.54 17.25 1.63
C LYS A 58 10.26 16.44 2.90
N LYS A 59 10.50 17.05 4.06
CA LYS A 59 10.17 16.49 5.38
C LYS A 59 8.65 16.58 5.62
N ILE A 60 8.02 15.47 5.98
CA ILE A 60 6.60 15.40 6.35
C ILE A 60 6.42 14.59 7.63
N THR A 61 5.36 14.87 8.39
CA THR A 61 5.01 14.10 9.58
C THR A 61 4.22 12.84 9.22
N GLU A 62 4.17 11.87 10.13
CA GLU A 62 3.36 10.65 9.97
C GLU A 62 1.88 10.97 9.69
N LYS A 63 1.30 11.96 10.39
CA LYS A 63 -0.08 12.41 10.15
C LYS A 63 -0.31 12.91 8.72
N THR A 64 0.63 13.68 8.18
CA THR A 64 0.55 14.18 6.80
C THR A 64 0.74 13.05 5.80
N TRP A 65 1.68 12.13 6.07
CA TRP A 65 1.89 10.92 5.28
C TRP A 65 0.61 10.09 5.17
N LEU A 66 -0.08 9.82 6.28
CA LEU A 66 -1.32 9.04 6.30
C LEU A 66 -2.43 9.69 5.47
N LYS A 67 -2.57 11.02 5.53
CA LYS A 67 -3.53 11.75 4.68
C LYS A 67 -3.22 11.57 3.19
N MET A 68 -1.96 11.77 2.81
CA MET A 68 -1.52 11.59 1.42
C MET A 68 -1.70 10.13 0.95
N LEU A 69 -1.45 9.17 1.84
CA LEU A 69 -1.61 7.76 1.57
C LEU A 69 -3.08 7.41 1.31
N ASN A 70 -4.01 7.91 2.12
CA ASN A 70 -5.46 7.73 1.91
C ASN A 70 -5.93 8.33 0.58
N GLU A 71 -5.51 9.55 0.25
CA GLU A 71 -5.81 10.15 -1.06
C GLU A 71 -5.24 9.31 -2.21
N ALA A 72 -4.01 8.81 -2.06
CA ALA A 72 -3.39 7.94 -3.04
C ALA A 72 -4.13 6.60 -3.17
N TYR A 73 -4.64 6.01 -2.09
CA TYR A 73 -5.47 4.80 -2.16
C TYR A 73 -6.75 5.01 -2.95
N ARG A 74 -7.49 6.09 -2.68
CA ARG A 74 -8.71 6.41 -3.44
C ARG A 74 -8.42 6.47 -4.94
N ARG A 75 -7.38 7.19 -5.35
CA ARG A 75 -6.99 7.28 -6.76
C ARG A 75 -6.50 5.94 -7.32
N THR A 76 -5.77 5.18 -6.52
CA THR A 76 -5.17 3.90 -6.94
C THR A 76 -6.22 2.81 -7.13
N LEU A 77 -7.30 2.80 -6.34
CA LEU A 77 -8.34 1.79 -6.40
C LEU A 77 -9.47 2.13 -7.38
N GLN A 78 -9.67 3.41 -7.69
CA GLN A 78 -10.68 3.86 -8.65
C GLN A 78 -10.53 3.19 -10.02
N ASN A 79 -11.65 2.63 -10.50
CA ASN A 79 -11.78 1.93 -11.77
C ASN A 79 -10.83 0.73 -11.95
N LYS A 80 -10.22 0.24 -10.86
CA LYS A 80 -9.30 -0.89 -10.90
C LYS A 80 -9.99 -2.20 -10.66
N LYS A 81 -9.54 -3.24 -11.36
CA LYS A 81 -10.11 -4.58 -11.22
C LYS A 81 -9.48 -5.31 -10.04
N ILE A 82 -10.32 -5.78 -9.13
CA ILE A 82 -9.91 -6.43 -7.89
C ILE A 82 -10.48 -7.84 -7.83
N VAL A 83 -9.64 -8.81 -7.47
CA VAL A 83 -10.07 -10.19 -7.22
C VAL A 83 -9.81 -10.53 -5.77
N PHE A 84 -10.74 -11.24 -5.14
CA PHE A 84 -10.59 -11.75 -3.77
C PHE A 84 -10.33 -13.26 -3.79
N THR A 85 -9.42 -13.74 -2.94
CA THR A 85 -9.09 -15.16 -2.84
C THR A 85 -8.57 -15.58 -1.47
N GLY A 86 -8.67 -16.88 -1.18
CA GLY A 86 -8.26 -17.48 0.09
C GLY A 86 -9.43 -17.63 1.07
N LYS A 87 -9.09 -18.05 2.28
CA LYS A 87 -9.99 -18.02 3.44
C LYS A 87 -10.01 -16.59 3.96
N LEU A 88 -11.07 -15.87 3.57
CA LEU A 88 -11.31 -14.48 3.94
C LEU A 88 -11.98 -14.46 5.32
N ASP A 89 -11.56 -13.53 6.18
CA ASP A 89 -12.17 -13.28 7.48
C ASP A 89 -13.56 -12.62 7.34
N ALA A 90 -13.80 -11.92 6.22
CA ALA A 90 -15.09 -11.32 5.88
C ALA A 90 -15.81 -12.06 4.75
N PRO A 91 -17.16 -12.04 4.70
CA PRO A 91 -17.91 -12.54 3.56
C PRO A 91 -17.45 -11.85 2.28
N ARG A 92 -17.23 -12.63 1.23
CA ARG A 92 -16.82 -12.11 -0.08
C ARG A 92 -17.75 -11.00 -0.57
N ALA A 93 -19.05 -11.12 -0.34
CA ALA A 93 -20.04 -10.11 -0.70
C ALA A 93 -19.77 -8.73 -0.04
N GLU A 94 -19.35 -8.71 1.24
CA GLU A 94 -19.01 -7.47 1.94
C GLU A 94 -17.70 -6.86 1.40
N LEU A 95 -16.72 -7.69 1.07
CA LEU A 95 -15.48 -7.24 0.44
C LEU A 95 -15.71 -6.65 -0.95
N GLU A 96 -16.57 -7.28 -1.76
CA GLU A 96 -16.95 -6.74 -3.06
C GLU A 96 -17.75 -5.43 -2.93
N LYS A 97 -18.60 -5.31 -1.91
CA LYS A 97 -19.34 -4.09 -1.60
C LYS A 97 -18.41 -2.94 -1.19
N THR A 98 -17.45 -3.19 -0.32
CA THR A 98 -16.45 -2.17 0.08
C THR A 98 -15.57 -1.77 -1.10
N ALA A 99 -15.14 -2.72 -1.93
CA ALA A 99 -14.42 -2.43 -3.17
C ALA A 99 -15.22 -1.51 -4.10
N ARG A 100 -16.50 -1.81 -4.34
CA ARG A 100 -17.38 -0.96 -5.17
C ARG A 100 -17.56 0.43 -4.58
N LYS A 101 -17.71 0.56 -3.25
CA LYS A 101 -17.78 1.86 -2.56
C LYS A 101 -16.54 2.71 -2.78
N LEU A 102 -15.36 2.08 -2.82
CA LEU A 102 -14.09 2.75 -3.12
C LEU A 102 -13.88 3.03 -4.63
N GLY A 103 -14.85 2.69 -5.47
CA GLY A 103 -14.79 2.87 -6.92
C GLY A 103 -14.04 1.76 -7.66
N ALA A 104 -13.69 0.67 -6.99
CA ALA A 104 -13.05 -0.49 -7.60
C ALA A 104 -14.08 -1.45 -8.22
N LEU A 105 -13.62 -2.28 -9.15
CA LEU A 105 -14.42 -3.23 -9.91
C LEU A 105 -14.08 -4.66 -9.48
N PRO A 106 -14.85 -5.28 -8.57
CA PRO A 106 -14.60 -6.66 -8.17
C PRO A 106 -14.89 -7.62 -9.33
N THR A 107 -13.97 -8.57 -9.59
CA THR A 107 -14.11 -9.60 -10.62
C THR A 107 -13.91 -11.00 -10.06
N GLY A 108 -14.51 -12.00 -10.72
CA GLY A 108 -14.45 -13.41 -10.31
C GLY A 108 -13.16 -14.13 -10.68
N SER A 109 -12.49 -13.67 -11.73
CA SER A 109 -11.30 -14.29 -12.31
C SER A 109 -10.13 -13.31 -12.39
N ILE A 110 -8.92 -13.87 -12.26
CA ILE A 110 -7.67 -13.16 -12.54
C ILE A 110 -7.45 -13.22 -14.05
N SER A 111 -7.11 -12.08 -14.64
CA SER A 111 -6.74 -11.95 -16.05
C SER A 111 -5.62 -10.92 -16.17
N GLY A 112 -5.03 -10.76 -17.37
CA GLY A 112 -4.09 -9.67 -17.65
C GLY A 112 -4.67 -8.25 -17.49
N LYS A 113 -5.99 -8.12 -17.24
CA LYS A 113 -6.65 -6.84 -16.93
C LYS A 113 -6.86 -6.63 -15.42
N THR A 114 -6.49 -7.58 -14.58
CA THR A 114 -6.66 -7.50 -13.12
C THR A 114 -5.53 -6.65 -12.52
N ASP A 115 -5.87 -5.62 -11.76
CA ASP A 115 -4.87 -4.75 -11.15
C ASP A 115 -4.44 -5.25 -9.76
N PHE A 116 -5.41 -5.75 -8.97
CA PHE A 116 -5.17 -6.18 -7.60
C PHE A 116 -5.76 -7.56 -7.28
N LEU A 117 -5.01 -8.34 -6.49
CA LEU A 117 -5.44 -9.57 -5.88
C LEU A 117 -5.40 -9.42 -4.36
N VAL A 118 -6.55 -9.44 -3.72
CA VAL A 118 -6.67 -9.46 -2.26
C VAL A 118 -6.64 -10.91 -1.77
N VAL A 119 -5.65 -11.23 -0.94
CA VAL A 119 -5.40 -12.59 -0.42
C VAL A 119 -5.70 -12.67 1.07
N GLY A 120 -6.61 -13.57 1.44
CA GLY A 120 -6.84 -14.01 2.82
C GLY A 120 -5.88 -15.13 3.23
N ALA A 121 -6.19 -15.83 4.32
CA ALA A 121 -5.41 -16.98 4.79
C ALA A 121 -5.45 -18.13 3.77
N ASN A 122 -4.35 -18.89 3.66
CA ASN A 122 -4.20 -20.04 2.75
C ASN A 122 -4.70 -19.76 1.31
N PRO A 123 -4.11 -18.78 0.59
CA PRO A 123 -4.52 -18.48 -0.77
C PRO A 123 -4.23 -19.67 -1.70
N GLY A 124 -5.20 -20.00 -2.56
CA GLY A 124 -5.03 -21.08 -3.54
C GLY A 124 -3.86 -20.81 -4.50
N LYS A 125 -3.03 -21.84 -4.72
CA LYS A 125 -1.78 -21.76 -5.49
C LYS A 125 -1.98 -21.22 -6.91
N VAL A 126 -3.03 -21.68 -7.61
CA VAL A 126 -3.38 -21.27 -8.98
C VAL A 126 -3.53 -19.75 -9.11
N LYS A 127 -4.18 -19.09 -8.13
CA LYS A 127 -4.43 -17.65 -8.18
C LYS A 127 -3.19 -16.83 -7.83
N LEU A 128 -2.31 -17.35 -6.96
CA LEU A 128 -1.03 -16.72 -6.67
C LEU A 128 -0.09 -16.80 -7.87
N ASP A 129 -0.06 -17.95 -8.54
CA ASP A 129 0.77 -18.16 -9.73
C ASP A 129 0.26 -17.29 -10.89
N ALA A 130 -1.05 -17.24 -11.13
CA ALA A 130 -1.65 -16.32 -12.10
C ALA A 130 -1.37 -14.84 -11.79
N ALA A 131 -1.39 -14.45 -10.51
CA ALA A 131 -1.05 -13.08 -10.12
C ALA A 131 0.41 -12.74 -10.42
N LYS A 132 1.34 -13.69 -10.23
CA LYS A 132 2.75 -13.50 -10.62
C LYS A 132 2.89 -13.41 -12.14
N GLU A 133 2.22 -14.30 -12.88
CA GLU A 133 2.26 -14.35 -14.34
C GLU A 133 1.75 -13.05 -14.97
N TYR A 134 0.61 -12.55 -14.51
CA TYR A 134 0.02 -11.29 -15.01
C TYR A 134 0.55 -10.04 -14.30
N SER A 135 1.60 -10.16 -13.46
CA SER A 135 2.16 -9.05 -12.68
C SER A 135 1.13 -8.25 -11.87
N VAL A 136 0.12 -8.95 -11.36
CA VAL A 136 -0.96 -8.40 -10.53
C VAL A 136 -0.42 -8.08 -9.15
N LYS A 137 -0.79 -6.91 -8.62
CA LYS A 137 -0.39 -6.52 -7.27
C LYS A 137 -1.15 -7.32 -6.22
N ILE A 138 -0.43 -7.95 -5.31
CA ILE A 138 -1.02 -8.72 -4.22
C ILE A 138 -1.17 -7.84 -2.97
N ILE A 139 -2.36 -7.83 -2.38
CA ILE A 139 -2.71 -7.11 -1.14
C ILE A 139 -3.19 -8.14 -0.12
N ARG A 140 -2.64 -8.14 1.09
CA ARG A 140 -3.17 -8.99 2.17
C ARG A 140 -4.51 -8.47 2.67
N GLU A 141 -5.42 -9.36 3.04
CA GLU A 141 -6.75 -8.99 3.57
C GLU A 141 -6.65 -8.02 4.75
N LYS A 142 -5.70 -8.23 5.67
CA LYS A 142 -5.46 -7.32 6.79
C LYS A 142 -5.20 -5.88 6.33
N LEU A 143 -4.35 -5.70 5.32
CA LEU A 143 -4.06 -4.39 4.74
C LEU A 143 -5.26 -3.84 3.97
N TRP A 144 -5.99 -4.68 3.23
CA TRP A 144 -7.23 -4.26 2.57
C TRP A 144 -8.23 -3.70 3.58
N LYS A 145 -8.41 -4.37 4.72
CA LYS A 145 -9.28 -3.92 5.80
C LYS A 145 -8.82 -2.58 6.37
N GLU A 146 -7.53 -2.40 6.62
CA GLU A 146 -6.98 -1.11 7.05
C GLU A 146 -7.27 0.00 6.03
N ILE A 147 -7.12 -0.26 4.74
CA ILE A 147 -7.43 0.72 3.67
C ILE A 147 -8.92 1.07 3.69
N VAL A 148 -9.81 0.09 3.82
CA VAL A 148 -11.25 0.33 3.87
C VAL A 148 -11.64 1.10 5.14
N ASP A 149 -11.05 0.78 6.29
CA ASP A 149 -11.36 1.42 7.57
C ASP A 149 -10.84 2.87 7.64
N THR A 150 -9.78 3.22 6.89
CA THR A 150 -9.22 4.58 6.86
C THR A 150 -9.83 5.50 5.80
N LEU A 151 -10.65 4.99 4.89
CA LEU A 151 -11.21 5.72 3.74
C LEU A 151 -12.69 6.09 3.88
#